data_AF-A0A7N2LLM0-F1
#
_entry.id   AF-A0A7N2LLM0-F1
#
_cell.length_a   1.000
_cell.length_b   1.000
_cell.length_c   1.000
_cell.angle_alpha   90.00
_cell.angle_beta   90.00
_cell.angle_gamma   90.00
#
_symmetry.space_group_name_H-M   'P 1'
#
loop_
_entity.id
_entity.type
_entity.pdbx_description
1 polymer ?
#
loop_
_entity_poly.entity_id
_entity_poly.type
_entity_poly.pdbx_seq_one_letter_code
_entity_poly.pdbx_strand_id
1 'polypeptide(L)'
;MYGNYDGKGKTPTFDLYLGVNKWDTGSGRCIKYINKGNYASIHIRRHLCFFIVNTGSGTPFISVLEVRPLNNNTYIPKSGSLDILRRFDCGSTTYKTYRP
;
A
#
# COMPACT_ATOMS: atom_id res chain seq x y z
N MET A 1 -7.44 5.88 -7.41
CA MET A 1 -7.89 5.48 -8.77
C MET A 1 -7.33 6.49 -9.75
N TYR A 2 -6.99 6.10 -10.98
CA TYR A 2 -6.49 7.05 -11.98
C TYR A 2 -7.61 8.02 -12.41
N GLY A 3 -7.39 9.32 -12.19
CA GLY A 3 -8.36 10.37 -12.47
C GLY A 3 -8.08 11.18 -13.74
N ASN A 4 -7.20 10.69 -14.63
CA ASN A 4 -6.74 11.44 -15.81
C ASN A 4 -6.06 12.79 -15.50
N TYR A 5 -5.24 12.82 -14.45
CA TYR A 5 -4.58 14.04 -13.96
C TYR A 5 -3.60 14.67 -14.97
N ASP A 6 -3.07 13.89 -15.91
CA ASP A 6 -2.14 14.37 -16.93
C ASP A 6 -2.81 14.58 -18.31
N GLY A 7 -4.13 14.42 -18.39
CA GLY A 7 -4.91 14.62 -19.62
C GLY A 7 -4.65 13.60 -20.73
N LYS A 8 -3.81 12.58 -20.53
CA LYS A 8 -3.41 11.64 -21.60
C LYS A 8 -4.44 10.58 -21.92
N GLY A 9 -5.48 10.43 -21.10
CA GLY A 9 -6.52 9.40 -21.24
C GLY A 9 -6.00 7.96 -21.10
N LYS A 10 -4.72 7.79 -20.72
CA LYS A 10 -4.04 6.50 -20.65
C LYS A 10 -3.68 6.18 -19.21
N THR A 11 -4.08 4.99 -18.77
CA THR A 11 -3.65 4.46 -17.47
C THR A 11 -2.13 4.29 -17.43
N PRO A 12 -1.41 4.94 -16.50
CA PRO A 12 0.02 4.73 -16.35
C PRO A 12 0.33 3.41 -15.64
N THR A 13 1.51 2.85 -15.93
CA THR A 13 2.18 1.82 -15.13
C THR A 13 3.41 2.45 -14.50
N PHE A 14 3.69 2.07 -13.27
CA PHE A 14 4.86 2.56 -12.54
C PHE A 14 5.25 1.56 -11.46
N ASP A 15 6.52 1.61 -11.08
CA ASP A 15 7.03 0.82 -9.96
C ASP A 15 7.01 1.66 -8.69
N LEU A 16 6.57 1.04 -7.59
CA LEU A 16 6.65 1.58 -6.26
C LEU A 16 7.80 0.92 -5.52
N TYR A 17 8.69 1.71 -4.94
CA TYR A 17 9.78 1.25 -4.09
C TYR A 17 9.60 1.74 -2.67
N LEU A 18 9.95 0.89 -1.70
CA LEU A 18 10.10 1.23 -0.30
C LEU A 18 11.58 1.19 0.07
N GLY A 19 12.19 2.36 0.21
CA GLY A 19 13.65 2.49 0.23
C GLY A 19 14.25 1.93 -1.06
N VAL A 20 15.22 1.03 -0.95
CA VAL A 20 15.90 0.41 -2.11
C VAL A 20 15.13 -0.80 -2.68
N ASN A 21 14.07 -1.26 -2.02
CA ASN A 21 13.37 -2.49 -2.40
C ASN A 21 12.15 -2.17 -3.26
N LYS A 22 12.02 -2.84 -4.41
CA LYS A 22 10.79 -2.78 -5.21
C LYS A 22 9.67 -3.41 -4.41
N TRP A 23 8.61 -2.65 -4.18
CA TRP A 23 7.45 -3.07 -3.40
C TRP A 23 6.36 -3.64 -4.30
N ASP A 24 5.94 -2.88 -5.31
CA ASP A 24 4.88 -3.33 -6.23
C ASP A 24 4.95 -2.60 -7.59
N THR A 25 4.20 -3.11 -8.57
CA THR A 25 3.98 -2.47 -9.87
C THR A 25 2.52 -2.04 -9.96
N GLY A 26 2.27 -0.72 -9.89
CA GLY A 26 0.93 -0.15 -10.00
C GLY A 26 0.49 -0.01 -11.45
N SER A 27 -0.78 -0.34 -11.75
CA SER A 27 -1.38 -0.11 -13.08
C SER A 27 -2.85 0.31 -12.98
N GLY A 28 -3.14 1.62 -12.93
CA GLY A 28 -4.48 2.29 -13.04
C GLY A 28 -5.59 1.91 -12.05
N ARG A 29 -5.74 0.62 -11.77
CA ARG A 29 -6.38 0.06 -10.59
C ARG A 29 -5.42 0.28 -9.44
N CYS A 30 -5.99 0.69 -8.31
CA CYS A 30 -5.30 0.74 -7.02
C CYS A 30 -4.43 -0.52 -6.86
N ILE A 31 -3.25 -0.39 -6.24
CA ILE A 31 -2.44 -1.53 -5.76
C ILE A 31 -3.37 -2.36 -4.87
N LYS A 32 -4.06 -3.31 -5.47
CA LYS A 32 -5.11 -4.12 -4.89
C LYS A 32 -4.55 -5.51 -4.81
N TYR A 33 -3.85 -5.78 -3.70
CA TYR A 33 -3.75 -7.14 -3.23
C TYR A 33 -5.15 -7.59 -2.85
N ILE A 34 -5.74 -8.42 -3.71
CA ILE A 34 -7.05 -9.03 -3.54
C ILE A 34 -6.96 -9.96 -2.32
N ASN A 35 -7.49 -9.49 -1.19
CA ASN A 35 -8.53 -10.17 -0.44
C ASN A 35 -8.99 -9.29 0.74
N LYS A 36 -10.19 -8.71 0.60
CA LYS A 36 -10.96 -8.00 1.65
C LYS A 36 -10.16 -6.96 2.47
N GLY A 37 -9.81 -5.87 1.80
CA GLY A 37 -9.27 -4.66 2.43
C GLY A 37 -8.16 -4.08 1.57
N ASN A 38 -8.47 -3.02 0.81
CA ASN A 38 -7.60 -2.38 -0.16
C ASN A 38 -6.41 -1.60 0.46
N TYR A 39 -5.57 -2.23 1.29
CA TYR A 39 -4.47 -1.57 2.01
C TYR A 39 -3.27 -2.49 2.06
N ALA A 40 -2.17 -2.09 1.42
CA ALA A 40 -0.86 -2.59 1.78
C ALA A 40 -0.40 -1.72 2.97
N SER A 41 -0.24 -2.32 4.15
CA SER A 41 0.17 -1.59 5.34
C SER A 41 1.45 -2.21 5.88
N ILE A 42 2.51 -1.41 5.94
CA ILE A 42 3.82 -1.84 6.43
C ILE A 42 4.10 -1.17 7.76
N HIS A 43 4.55 -1.94 8.74
CA HIS A 43 5.06 -1.38 9.98
C HIS A 43 6.55 -1.04 9.82
N ILE A 44 6.89 0.23 10.00
CA ILE A 44 8.23 0.79 9.78
C ILE A 44 8.75 1.37 11.10
N ARG A 45 9.96 0.97 11.50
CA ARG A 45 10.55 1.35 12.79
C ARG A 45 11.42 2.62 12.77
N ARG A 46 11.90 3.09 11.61
CA ARG A 46 12.87 4.21 11.54
C ARG A 46 12.53 5.25 10.49
N HIS A 47 12.74 4.94 9.21
CA HIS A 47 12.55 5.88 8.11
C HIS A 47 11.67 5.26 7.03
N LEU A 48 10.68 6.03 6.60
CA LEU A 48 9.84 5.72 5.45
C LEU A 48 10.32 6.58 4.28
N CYS A 49 10.84 5.94 3.25
CA CYS A 49 11.14 6.58 1.98
C CYS A 49 10.45 5.78 0.88
N PHE A 50 9.68 6.46 0.04
CA PHE A 50 8.99 5.84 -1.10
C PHE A 50 9.49 6.48 -2.39
N PHE A 51 9.75 5.66 -3.40
CA PHE A 51 10.05 6.12 -4.74
C PHE A 51 8.99 5.61 -5.70
N ILE A 52 8.54 6.49 -6.59
CA ILE A 52 7.65 6.13 -7.69
C ILE A 52 8.48 6.26 -8.97
N VAL A 53 8.68 5.14 -9.65
CA VAL A 53 9.55 5.07 -10.83
C VAL A 53 8.69 4.91 -12.07
N ASN A 54 8.87 5.81 -13.02
CA ASN A 54 8.19 5.76 -14.31
C ASN A 54 8.75 4.62 -15.17
N THR A 55 7.89 3.72 -15.64
CA THR A 55 8.27 2.61 -16.53
C THR A 55 8.06 2.94 -18.01
N GLY A 56 7.84 4.22 -18.35
CA GLY A 56 7.63 4.71 -19.72
C GLY A 56 6.19 4.62 -20.23
N SER A 57 5.22 4.19 -19.40
CA SER A 57 3.84 3.96 -19.85
C SER A 57 2.83 5.05 -19.43
N GLY A 58 3.31 6.17 -18.89
CA GLY A 58 2.50 7.34 -18.54
C GLY A 58 3.14 8.14 -17.41
N THR A 59 2.40 9.09 -16.82
CA THR A 59 2.87 9.85 -15.66
C THR A 59 2.50 9.09 -14.37
N PRO A 60 3.45 8.65 -13.53
CA PRO A 60 3.13 7.97 -12.29
C PRO A 60 2.31 8.87 -11.34
N PHE A 61 1.43 8.29 -10.54
CA PHE A 61 0.59 9.06 -9.61
C PHE A 61 0.29 8.30 -8.32
N ILE A 62 0.10 9.04 -7.22
CA ILE A 62 -0.47 8.54 -5.96
C ILE A 62 -1.70 9.38 -5.66
N SER A 63 -2.87 8.74 -5.53
CA SER A 63 -4.09 9.45 -5.16
C SER A 63 -4.21 9.69 -3.66
N VAL A 64 -3.70 8.75 -2.84
CA VAL A 64 -3.75 8.83 -1.37
C VAL A 64 -2.51 8.12 -0.82
N LEU A 65 -1.83 8.76 0.13
CA LEU A 65 -0.85 8.15 1.01
C LEU A 65 -1.37 8.29 2.43
N GLU A 66 -1.62 7.17 3.10
CA GLU A 66 -2.09 7.15 4.49
C GLU A 66 -1.00 6.59 5.40
N VAL A 67 -0.58 7.38 6.39
CA VAL A 67 0.38 6.95 7.42
C VAL A 67 -0.33 7.02 8.76
N ARG A 68 -0.35 5.92 9.50
CA ARG A 68 -0.94 5.85 10.83
C ARG A 68 0.14 5.53 11.86
N PRO A 69 0.29 6.33 12.94
CA PRO A 69 1.15 5.95 14.04
C PRO A 69 0.61 4.68 14.70
N LEU A 70 1.53 3.82 15.14
CA LEU A 70 1.20 2.58 15.85
C LEU A 70 2.11 2.46 17.07
N ASN A 71 1.58 1.93 18.17
CA ASN A 71 2.39 1.67 19.35
C ASN A 71 3.49 0.66 19.02
N ASN A 72 4.71 0.92 19.49
CA ASN A 72 5.88 0.07 19.23
C ASN A 72 5.72 -1.38 19.74
N ASN A 73 4.76 -1.61 20.63
CA ASN A 73 4.50 -2.91 21.24
C ASN A 73 3.37 -3.68 20.52
N THR A 74 2.72 -3.10 19.50
CA THR A 74 1.62 -3.77 18.78
C THR A 74 2.12 -4.95 17.96
N TYR A 75 3.25 -4.79 17.26
CA TYR A 75 3.92 -5.87 16.55
C TYR A 75 5.40 -5.81 16.88
N ILE A 76 5.94 -6.90 17.42
CA ILE A 76 7.35 -6.99 17.81
C ILE A 76 8.06 -7.93 16.82
N PRO A 77 8.52 -7.42 15.65
CA PRO A 77 9.31 -8.23 14.74
C PRO A 77 10.67 -8.61 15.35
N LYS A 78 11.15 -9.81 15.04
CA LYS A 78 12.52 -10.26 15.35
C LYS A 78 13.57 -9.43 14.61
N SER A 79 13.27 -9.00 13.38
CA SER A 79 14.07 -8.09 12.58
C SER A 79 13.23 -7.46 11.47
N GLY A 80 13.68 -6.31 10.94
CA GLY A 80 13.08 -5.69 9.75
C GLY A 80 11.67 -5.12 9.92
N SER A 81 11.05 -4.86 8.76
CA SER A 81 9.67 -4.38 8.62
C SER A 81 8.71 -5.55 8.41
N LEU A 82 7.44 -5.36 8.73
CA LEU A 82 6.39 -6.38 8.54
C LEU A 82 5.45 -5.98 7.40
N ASP A 83 5.15 -6.93 6.52
CA ASP A 83 4.08 -6.84 5.53
C ASP A 83 2.89 -7.71 5.95
N ILE A 84 1.68 -7.31 5.57
CA ILE A 84 0.46 -8.03 5.93
C ILE A 84 0.17 -9.14 4.93
N LEU A 85 0.20 -10.38 5.40
CA LEU A 85 -0.25 -11.53 4.62
C LEU A 85 -1.79 -11.67 4.64
N ARG A 86 -2.38 -11.70 5.84
CA ARG A 86 -3.83 -11.84 6.07
C ARG A 86 -4.21 -11.13 7.37
N ARG A 87 -5.42 -10.60 7.43
CA ARG A 87 -6.12 -10.27 8.68
C ARG A 87 -7.38 -11.12 8.76
N PHE A 88 -7.57 -11.80 9.87
CA PHE A 88 -8.77 -12.57 10.14
C PHE A 88 -9.50 -11.97 11.35
N ASP A 89 -10.81 -11.87 11.22
CA ASP A 89 -11.71 -11.60 12.33
C ASP A 89 -12.43 -12.92 12.66
N CYS A 90 -11.83 -13.69 13.57
CA CYS A 90 -12.33 -15.01 13.92
C CYS A 90 -13.40 -14.88 15.01
N GLY A 91 -14.59 -15.45 14.78
CA GLY A 91 -15.68 -15.43 15.76
C GLY A 91 -16.62 -14.22 15.65
N SER A 92 -16.51 -13.42 14.60
CA SER A 92 -17.44 -12.31 14.34
C SER A 92 -18.87 -12.82 14.11
N THR A 93 -19.79 -12.48 15.01
CA THR A 93 -21.22 -12.78 14.87
C THR A 93 -21.97 -11.68 14.11
N THR A 94 -21.33 -10.53 13.91
CA THR A 94 -21.97 -9.34 13.33
C THR A 94 -21.63 -9.11 11.86
N TYR A 95 -20.68 -9.89 11.29
CA TYR A 95 -20.12 -9.70 9.95
C TYR A 95 -19.61 -8.27 9.65
N LYS A 96 -19.44 -7.44 10.69
CA LYS A 96 -18.96 -6.07 10.56
C LYS A 96 -17.44 -6.09 10.59
N THR A 97 -16.84 -5.37 9.64
CA THR A 97 -15.39 -5.15 9.65
C THR A 97 -15.09 -3.98 10.57
N TYR A 98 -14.34 -4.22 11.65
CA TYR A 98 -13.84 -3.15 12.50
C TYR A 98 -12.57 -2.55 11.92
N ARG A 99 -12.56 -1.22 11.76
CA ARG A 99 -11.37 -0.43 11.45
C ARG A 99 -11.13 0.55 12.61
N PRO A 100 -10.02 0.43 13.35
CA PRO A 100 -9.53 1.51 14.18
C PRO A 100 -8.91 2.64 13.33
#